data_AF-A0A6P1NCX6-F1
#
_entry.id   AF-A0A6P1NCX6-F1
#
_cell.length_a   1.000
_cell.length_b   1.000
_cell.length_c   1.000
_cell.angle_alpha   90.00
_cell.angle_beta   90.00
_cell.angle_gamma   90.00
#
_symmetry.space_group_name_H-M   'P 1'
#
loop_
_entity.id
_entity.type
_entity.pdbx_description
1 polymer ?
#
loop_
_entity_poly.entity_id
_entity_poly.type
_entity_poly.pdbx_seq_one_letter_code
_entity_poly.pdbx_strand_id
1 'polypeptide(L)'
;MILALFAGLLGGAMMLPFIEIRPSSGIVVSHMLLMAFFVITPGILGGMAYWLLPQSLGAQKMALPVASLIAWLLLAISVIILPLVPVLGLILWSISMVALSIDLIATILEERVKKFRQLSPIVWSFLFSAISLLLMAPIILALIVKGKIDFNSAYSLMLFFKIPEMSFLLLPALGVVAEALSPFKENLTIKLAPYIMGIIGLVAPTLWIQTLFCALPHGFLNYIMPLSQIVPAMVFLACLCSSLWNASFKRGAAPFWALNAMILLFLGGMCSLFIPPSYTALSVLGDISHGHQAIIFGSVMALCAGFYAWLSQLFSEMSKSFTQAGIAHAFLTLSAMLCFMVPQIQWLAITLAGISLLGFSILGFQACFIIKKKQIISLQRSFPKG
;
A
#
# COMPACT_ATOMS: atom_id res chain seq x y z
N MET A 1 8.69 -5.78 -3.99
CA MET A 1 8.61 -6.44 -2.67
C MET A 1 9.83 -6.15 -1.81
N ILE A 2 11.03 -6.60 -2.19
CA ILE A 2 12.25 -6.40 -1.38
C ILE A 2 12.57 -4.91 -1.16
N LEU A 3 12.46 -4.09 -2.21
CA LEU A 3 12.66 -2.63 -2.08
C LEU A 3 11.71 -2.00 -1.06
N ALA A 4 10.42 -2.36 -1.11
CA ALA A 4 9.41 -1.88 -0.17
C ALA A 4 9.68 -2.38 1.27
N LEU A 5 10.15 -3.62 1.43
CA LEU A 5 10.57 -4.15 2.72
C LEU A 5 11.76 -3.36 3.28
N PHE A 6 12.76 -3.07 2.45
CA PHE A 6 13.92 -2.26 2.84
C PHE A 6 13.50 -0.85 3.24
N ALA A 7 12.67 -0.18 2.42
CA ALA A 7 12.13 1.13 2.74
C ALA A 7 11.33 1.13 4.05
N GLY A 8 10.57 0.07 4.32
CA GLY A 8 9.77 -0.07 5.55
C GLY A 8 10.61 -0.32 6.78
N LEU A 9 11.68 -1.10 6.66
CA LEU A 9 12.66 -1.28 7.72
C LEU A 9 13.42 0.02 8.00
N LEU A 10 13.84 0.74 6.96
CA LEU A 10 14.51 2.03 7.10
C LEU A 10 13.59 3.06 7.76
N GLY A 11 12.37 3.23 7.24
CA GLY A 11 11.37 4.14 7.79
C GLY A 11 11.00 3.77 9.23
N GLY A 12 10.74 2.49 9.51
CA GLY A 12 10.42 2.02 10.86
C GLY A 12 11.56 2.26 11.86
N ALA A 13 12.81 2.00 11.46
CA ALA A 13 13.98 2.21 12.30
C ALA A 13 14.17 3.69 12.70
N MET A 14 13.88 4.64 11.79
CA MET A 14 13.98 6.08 12.07
C MET A 14 13.08 6.56 13.21
N MET A 15 12.03 5.80 13.56
CA MET A 15 11.08 6.14 14.62
C MET A 15 11.27 5.32 15.90
N LEU A 16 12.30 4.48 15.98
CA LEU A 16 12.59 3.74 17.20
C LEU A 16 13.26 4.64 18.25
N PRO A 17 12.79 4.62 19.51
CA PRO A 17 13.27 5.53 20.56
C PRO A 17 14.73 5.30 20.96
N PHE A 18 15.33 4.17 20.56
CA PHE A 18 16.74 3.86 20.79
C PHE A 18 17.69 4.61 19.86
N ILE A 19 17.20 5.09 18.71
CA ILE A 19 17.99 5.84 17.72
C ILE A 19 17.87 7.33 17.99
N GLU A 20 16.66 7.85 18.22
CA GLU A 20 16.43 9.24 18.62
C GLU A 20 15.31 9.35 19.67
N ILE A 21 15.63 9.97 20.81
CA ILE A 21 14.67 10.21 21.91
C ILE A 21 13.67 11.32 21.52
N ARG A 22 14.08 12.25 20.66
CA ARG A 22 13.24 13.34 20.11
C ARG A 22 13.53 13.49 18.61
N PRO A 23 12.67 12.94 17.73
CA PRO A 23 12.93 12.96 16.31
C PRO A 23 12.89 14.38 15.77
N SER A 24 13.88 14.73 14.94
CA SER A 24 13.88 16.00 14.22
C SER A 24 12.73 16.06 13.20
N SER A 25 12.28 17.27 12.82
CA SER A 25 11.24 17.43 11.80
C SER A 25 11.61 16.76 10.47
N GLY A 26 12.87 16.83 10.06
CA GLY A 26 13.38 16.17 8.84
C GLY A 26 13.27 14.64 8.88
N ILE A 27 13.43 14.03 10.05
CA ILE A 27 13.29 12.58 10.24
C ILE A 27 11.82 12.17 10.21
N VAL A 28 10.94 12.96 10.80
CA VAL A 28 9.47 12.78 10.69
C VAL A 28 9.02 12.85 9.23
N VAL A 29 9.51 13.85 8.49
CA VAL A 29 9.25 13.98 7.05
C VAL A 29 9.76 12.76 6.28
N SER A 30 11.01 12.36 6.52
CA SER A 30 11.62 11.23 5.82
C SER A 30 10.90 9.91 6.10
N HIS A 31 10.53 9.65 7.37
CA HIS A 31 9.72 8.51 7.75
C HIS A 31 8.38 8.48 7.01
N MET A 32 7.63 9.59 7.05
CA MET A 32 6.33 9.69 6.40
C MET A 32 6.44 9.46 4.88
N LEU A 33 7.40 10.12 4.22
CA LEU A 33 7.60 9.96 2.78
C LEU A 33 8.02 8.54 2.41
N LEU A 34 8.89 7.89 3.19
CA LEU A 34 9.29 6.49 2.97
C LEU A 34 8.08 5.55 3.10
N MET A 35 7.30 5.69 4.17
CA MET A 35 6.17 4.79 4.44
C MET A 35 5.06 4.93 3.39
N ALA A 36 4.68 6.16 3.04
CA ALA A 36 3.62 6.41 2.07
C ALA A 36 4.06 6.03 0.64
N PHE A 37 5.21 6.57 0.19
CA PHE A 37 5.60 6.51 -1.21
C PHE A 37 6.51 5.34 -1.58
N PHE A 38 7.20 4.72 -0.62
CA PHE A 38 8.18 3.67 -0.92
C PHE A 38 7.85 2.30 -0.36
N VAL A 39 7.03 2.23 0.69
CA VAL A 39 6.55 0.96 1.23
C VAL A 39 5.29 0.52 0.50
N ILE A 40 4.21 1.29 0.61
CA ILE A 40 2.90 0.78 0.18
C ILE A 40 2.73 0.88 -1.32
N THR A 41 3.00 2.04 -1.93
CA THR A 41 2.78 2.20 -3.38
C THR A 41 3.69 1.29 -4.22
N PRO A 42 5.03 1.24 -4.03
CA PRO A 42 5.90 0.33 -4.77
C PRO A 42 5.81 -1.11 -4.26
N GLY A 43 5.34 -1.30 -3.03
CA GLY A 43 4.94 -2.61 -2.53
C GLY A 43 3.81 -3.17 -3.40
N ILE A 44 2.64 -2.56 -3.36
CA ILE A 44 1.45 -3.13 -3.98
C ILE A 44 1.44 -2.92 -5.49
N LEU A 45 1.60 -1.68 -5.99
CA LEU A 45 1.52 -1.37 -7.43
C LEU A 45 2.80 -1.69 -8.20
N GLY A 46 3.91 -1.77 -7.49
CA GLY A 46 5.12 -2.35 -8.04
C GLY A 46 5.14 -3.86 -7.82
N GLY A 47 5.61 -4.29 -6.64
CA GLY A 47 6.02 -5.66 -6.40
C GLY A 47 4.90 -6.69 -6.57
N MET A 48 3.72 -6.41 -6.01
CA MET A 48 2.60 -7.35 -6.09
C MET A 48 1.93 -7.33 -7.45
N ALA A 49 1.70 -6.14 -8.03
CA ALA A 49 1.09 -6.05 -9.34
C ALA A 49 1.90 -6.79 -10.39
N TYR A 50 3.22 -6.62 -10.43
CA TYR A 50 4.06 -7.33 -11.42
C TYR A 50 4.15 -8.84 -11.21
N TRP A 51 3.83 -9.32 -10.00
CA TRP A 51 3.76 -10.75 -9.71
C TRP A 51 2.38 -11.34 -10.03
N LEU A 52 1.30 -10.70 -9.56
CA LEU A 52 -0.06 -11.21 -9.66
C LEU A 52 -0.73 -10.87 -10.99
N LEU A 53 -0.45 -9.69 -11.56
CA LEU A 53 -1.22 -9.17 -12.69
C LEU A 53 -1.17 -10.09 -13.92
N PRO A 54 0.00 -10.59 -14.38
CA PRO A 54 0.03 -11.52 -15.51
C PRO A 54 -0.79 -12.79 -15.22
N GLN A 55 -0.70 -13.33 -14.00
CA GLN A 55 -1.41 -14.53 -13.59
C GLN A 55 -2.93 -14.30 -13.56
N SER A 56 -3.38 -13.17 -13.01
CA SER A 56 -4.81 -12.82 -12.94
C SER A 56 -5.42 -12.60 -14.32
N LEU A 57 -4.66 -12.00 -15.25
CA LEU A 57 -5.07 -11.74 -16.64
C LEU A 57 -4.98 -12.97 -17.56
N GLY A 58 -4.17 -13.96 -17.19
CA GLY A 58 -3.76 -15.05 -18.10
C GLY A 58 -2.74 -14.61 -19.15
N ALA A 59 -2.06 -13.49 -18.91
CA ALA A 59 -1.03 -12.93 -19.78
C ALA A 59 0.32 -13.61 -19.53
N GLN A 60 1.15 -13.72 -20.58
CA GLN A 60 2.50 -14.29 -20.45
C GLN A 60 3.52 -13.29 -19.90
N LYS A 61 3.34 -11.99 -20.19
CA LYS A 61 4.29 -10.93 -19.85
C LYS A 61 3.56 -9.60 -19.66
N MET A 62 4.28 -8.63 -19.09
CA MET A 62 3.88 -7.22 -19.08
C MET A 62 4.03 -6.62 -20.49
N ALA A 63 3.26 -5.58 -20.79
CA ALA A 63 3.24 -4.91 -22.09
C ALA A 63 4.54 -4.13 -22.37
N LEU A 64 5.07 -3.41 -21.37
CA LEU A 64 6.23 -2.52 -21.49
C LEU A 64 7.37 -2.92 -20.54
N PRO A 65 7.96 -4.12 -20.70
CA PRO A 65 8.92 -4.68 -19.73
C PRO A 65 10.21 -3.87 -19.58
N VAL A 66 10.64 -3.16 -20.63
CA VAL A 66 11.84 -2.31 -20.57
C VAL A 66 11.56 -1.02 -19.79
N ALA A 67 10.41 -0.39 -20.04
CA ALA A 67 10.02 0.84 -19.33
C ALA A 67 9.87 0.58 -17.83
N SER A 68 9.25 -0.55 -17.46
CA SER A 68 9.11 -0.94 -16.06
C SER A 68 10.44 -1.31 -15.42
N LEU A 69 11.36 -1.97 -16.13
CA LEU A 69 12.71 -2.21 -15.61
C LEU A 69 13.44 -0.89 -15.25
N ILE A 70 13.41 0.09 -16.16
CA ILE A 70 14.01 1.42 -15.92
C ILE A 70 13.34 2.11 -14.72
N ALA A 71 12.02 2.06 -14.64
CA ALA A 71 11.28 2.63 -13.53
C ALA A 71 11.64 1.99 -12.18
N TRP A 72 11.86 0.67 -12.15
CA TRP A 72 12.32 -0.03 -10.96
C TRP A 72 13.72 0.39 -10.51
N LEU A 73 14.65 0.62 -11.45
CA LEU A 73 15.99 1.13 -11.15
C LEU A 73 15.93 2.54 -10.58
N LEU A 74 15.12 3.41 -11.18
CA LEU A 74 14.92 4.77 -10.70
C LEU A 74 14.29 4.79 -9.30
N LEU A 75 13.31 3.92 -9.00
CA LEU A 75 12.78 3.77 -7.64
C LEU A 75 13.83 3.30 -6.63
N ALA A 76 14.70 2.37 -7.02
CA ALA A 76 15.76 1.88 -6.14
C ALA A 76 16.74 3.00 -5.76
N ILE A 77 17.14 3.83 -6.73
CA ILE A 77 17.97 5.02 -6.49
C ILE A 77 17.22 6.04 -5.61
N SER A 78 15.94 6.26 -5.91
CA SER A 78 15.09 7.22 -5.21
C SER A 78 14.95 6.91 -3.71
N VAL A 79 14.76 5.64 -3.30
CA VAL A 79 14.69 5.24 -1.88
C VAL A 79 15.94 5.63 -1.11
N ILE A 80 17.12 5.49 -1.73
CA ILE A 80 18.41 5.75 -1.09
C ILE A 80 18.65 7.27 -0.96
N ILE A 81 18.27 8.03 -1.98
CA ILE A 81 18.50 9.48 -2.01
C ILE A 81 17.50 10.24 -1.16
N LEU A 82 16.26 9.76 -1.02
CA LEU A 82 15.17 10.50 -0.36
C LEU A 82 15.51 11.00 1.07
N PRO A 83 16.11 10.22 1.98
CA PRO A 83 16.45 10.71 3.33
C PRO A 83 17.53 11.81 3.32
N LEU A 84 18.36 11.87 2.27
CA LEU A 84 19.44 12.84 2.12
C LEU A 84 18.97 14.09 1.38
N VAL A 85 18.22 13.89 0.30
CA VAL A 85 17.72 14.94 -0.60
C VAL A 85 16.26 14.60 -0.98
N PRO A 86 15.28 14.94 -0.12
CA PRO A 86 13.87 14.55 -0.32
C PRO A 86 13.27 15.03 -1.64
N VAL A 87 13.63 16.24 -2.07
CA VAL A 87 13.17 16.84 -3.34
C VAL A 87 13.57 15.97 -4.53
N LEU A 88 14.86 15.61 -4.63
CA LEU A 88 15.36 14.77 -5.71
C LEU A 88 14.80 13.35 -5.63
N GLY A 89 14.71 12.79 -4.42
CA GLY A 89 14.06 11.51 -4.18
C GLY A 89 12.64 11.48 -4.74
N LEU A 90 11.81 12.47 -4.41
CA LEU A 90 10.43 12.53 -4.90
C LEU A 90 10.31 12.81 -6.40
N ILE A 91 11.23 13.57 -6.99
CA ILE A 91 11.26 13.75 -8.46
C ILE A 91 11.47 12.40 -9.15
N LEU A 92 12.47 11.63 -8.71
CA LEU A 92 12.75 10.31 -9.26
C LEU A 92 11.59 9.34 -9.02
N TRP A 93 10.95 9.43 -7.85
CA TRP A 93 9.76 8.65 -7.55
C TRP A 93 8.62 8.97 -8.53
N SER A 94 8.29 10.25 -8.73
CA SER A 94 7.21 10.66 -9.64
C SER A 94 7.43 10.16 -11.07
N ILE A 95 8.65 10.30 -11.61
CA ILE A 95 9.01 9.82 -12.95
C ILE A 95 8.82 8.30 -13.04
N SER A 96 9.29 7.58 -12.04
CA SER A 96 9.19 6.11 -12.00
C SER A 96 7.74 5.65 -11.91
N MET A 97 6.93 6.28 -11.06
CA MET A 97 5.53 5.89 -10.89
C MET A 97 4.71 6.15 -12.15
N VAL A 98 4.97 7.23 -12.89
CA VAL A 98 4.34 7.45 -14.20
C VAL A 98 4.64 6.29 -15.16
N ALA A 99 5.90 5.89 -15.27
CA ALA A 99 6.30 4.79 -16.14
C ALA A 99 5.65 3.45 -15.71
N LEU A 100 5.62 3.14 -14.41
CA LEU A 100 4.97 1.93 -13.89
C LEU A 100 3.44 1.96 -14.12
N SER A 101 2.79 3.11 -13.92
CA SER A 101 1.36 3.26 -14.15
C SER A 101 0.98 3.05 -15.62
N ILE A 102 1.79 3.58 -16.55
CA ILE A 102 1.58 3.36 -17.99
C ILE A 102 1.70 1.86 -18.34
N ASP A 103 2.73 1.16 -17.84
CA ASP A 103 2.89 -0.28 -18.09
C ASP A 103 1.72 -1.11 -17.51
N LEU A 104 1.27 -0.80 -16.28
CA LEU A 104 0.13 -1.49 -15.67
C LEU A 104 -1.16 -1.29 -16.49
N ILE A 105 -1.44 -0.06 -16.92
CA ILE A 105 -2.63 0.25 -17.74
C ILE A 105 -2.53 -0.48 -19.08
N ALA A 106 -1.40 -0.34 -19.78
CA ALA A 106 -1.17 -1.01 -21.06
C ALA A 106 -1.32 -2.53 -20.94
N THR A 107 -0.75 -3.13 -19.90
CA THR A 107 -0.85 -4.58 -19.67
C THR A 107 -2.29 -5.03 -19.43
N ILE A 108 -3.08 -4.30 -18.65
CA ILE A 108 -4.49 -4.65 -18.39
C ILE A 108 -5.36 -4.48 -19.65
N LEU A 109 -5.05 -3.48 -20.48
CA LEU A 109 -5.82 -3.16 -21.67
C LEU A 109 -5.43 -4.00 -22.90
N GLU A 110 -4.18 -4.38 -23.06
CA GLU A 110 -3.72 -5.06 -24.28
C GLU A 110 -3.48 -6.56 -24.06
N GLU A 111 -2.89 -6.96 -22.93
CA GLU A 111 -2.44 -8.34 -22.70
C GLU A 111 -3.52 -9.24 -22.05
N ARG A 112 -4.72 -8.70 -21.81
CA ARG A 112 -5.80 -9.49 -21.19
C ARG A 112 -6.32 -10.57 -22.15
N VAL A 113 -6.48 -11.79 -21.63
CA VAL A 113 -7.16 -12.88 -22.35
C VAL A 113 -8.66 -12.92 -22.02
N LYS A 114 -9.03 -12.46 -20.82
CA LYS A 114 -10.40 -12.47 -20.29
C LYS A 114 -11.17 -11.20 -20.66
N LYS A 115 -12.50 -11.28 -20.68
CA LYS A 115 -13.38 -10.10 -20.83
C LYS A 115 -13.36 -9.26 -19.56
N PHE A 116 -13.57 -7.93 -19.67
CA PHE A 116 -13.58 -7.00 -18.53
C PHE A 116 -14.49 -7.43 -17.37
N ARG A 117 -15.69 -7.94 -17.67
CA ARG A 117 -16.66 -8.39 -16.65
C ARG A 117 -16.18 -9.57 -15.79
N GLN A 118 -15.16 -10.30 -16.26
CA GLN A 118 -14.61 -11.48 -15.60
C GLN A 118 -13.30 -11.18 -14.84
N LEU A 119 -12.83 -9.93 -14.86
CA LEU A 119 -11.63 -9.54 -14.14
C LEU A 119 -11.87 -9.57 -12.63
N SER A 120 -10.90 -10.07 -11.87
CA SER A 120 -10.97 -10.10 -10.41
C SER A 120 -10.86 -8.69 -9.83
N PRO A 121 -11.34 -8.46 -8.59
CA PRO A 121 -11.24 -7.16 -7.92
C PRO A 121 -9.81 -6.65 -7.79
N ILE A 122 -8.80 -7.52 -7.65
CA ILE A 122 -7.40 -7.07 -7.59
C ILE A 122 -6.92 -6.44 -8.91
N VAL A 123 -7.39 -6.93 -10.07
CA VAL A 123 -7.05 -6.35 -11.37
C VAL A 123 -7.68 -4.96 -11.51
N TRP A 124 -8.95 -4.82 -11.14
CA TRP A 124 -9.63 -3.52 -11.09
C TRP A 124 -8.94 -2.55 -10.14
N SER A 125 -8.48 -3.07 -9.01
CA SER A 125 -7.73 -2.31 -8.03
C SER A 125 -6.42 -1.77 -8.62
N PHE A 126 -5.60 -2.63 -9.25
CA PHE A 126 -4.38 -2.19 -9.92
C PHE A 126 -4.65 -1.18 -11.04
N LEU A 127 -5.68 -1.40 -11.86
CA LEU A 127 -6.04 -0.50 -12.95
C LEU A 127 -6.36 0.91 -12.44
N PHE A 128 -7.28 1.02 -11.50
CA PHE A 128 -7.70 2.33 -11.03
C PHE A 128 -6.63 3.02 -10.21
N SER A 129 -5.84 2.29 -9.41
CA SER A 129 -4.67 2.86 -8.75
C SER A 129 -3.62 3.39 -9.73
N ALA A 130 -3.38 2.68 -10.84
CA ALA A 130 -2.47 3.16 -11.89
C ALA A 130 -3.01 4.42 -12.57
N ILE A 131 -4.31 4.50 -12.84
CA ILE A 131 -4.93 5.72 -13.39
C ILE A 131 -4.82 6.88 -12.40
N SER A 132 -5.10 6.66 -11.11
CA SER A 132 -4.97 7.69 -10.07
C SER A 132 -3.55 8.26 -10.01
N LEU A 133 -2.54 7.38 -10.03
CA LEU A 133 -1.13 7.79 -10.02
C LEU A 133 -0.71 8.50 -11.31
N LEU A 134 -1.19 8.05 -12.47
CA LEU A 134 -0.92 8.71 -13.74
C LEU A 134 -1.44 10.16 -13.74
N LEU A 135 -2.56 10.42 -13.07
CA LEU A 135 -3.11 11.77 -12.90
C LEU A 135 -2.32 12.61 -11.88
N MET A 136 -2.00 12.03 -10.72
CA MET A 136 -1.43 12.78 -9.60
C MET A 136 0.09 12.96 -9.66
N ALA A 137 0.85 11.96 -10.10
CA ALA A 137 2.31 12.00 -10.05
C ALA A 137 2.92 13.15 -10.89
N PRO A 138 2.44 13.48 -12.11
CA PRO A 138 2.93 14.64 -12.85
C PRO A 138 2.64 15.98 -12.15
N ILE A 139 1.52 16.08 -11.44
CA ILE A 139 1.12 17.29 -10.71
C ILE A 139 2.01 17.48 -9.49
N ILE A 140 2.25 16.40 -8.73
CA ILE A 140 3.21 16.40 -7.61
C ILE A 140 4.59 16.81 -8.12
N LEU A 141 5.06 16.24 -9.23
CA LEU A 141 6.33 16.60 -9.85
C LEU A 141 6.40 18.10 -10.21
N ALA A 142 5.37 18.63 -10.85
CA ALA A 142 5.31 20.05 -11.23
C ALA A 142 5.34 20.99 -10.02
N LEU A 143 4.67 20.62 -8.92
CA LEU A 143 4.66 21.40 -7.69
C LEU A 143 6.00 21.35 -6.95
N ILE A 144 6.68 20.20 -6.97
CA ILE A 144 8.04 20.06 -6.44
C ILE A 144 9.00 20.96 -7.21
N VAL A 145 9.01 20.88 -8.55
CA VAL A 145 9.93 21.67 -9.40
C VAL A 145 9.68 23.18 -9.25
N LYS A 146 8.43 23.59 -9.03
CA LYS A 146 8.08 25.00 -8.79
C LYS A 146 8.36 25.48 -7.36
N GLY A 147 8.87 24.61 -6.47
CA GLY A 147 9.12 24.96 -5.07
C GLY A 147 7.84 25.31 -4.29
N LYS A 148 6.70 24.73 -4.68
CA LYS A 148 5.40 25.00 -4.05
C LYS A 148 5.08 24.10 -2.85
N ILE A 149 5.96 23.13 -2.57
CA ILE A 149 5.84 22.23 -1.43
C ILE A 149 6.86 22.64 -0.37
N ASP A 150 6.39 22.89 0.85
CA ASP A 150 7.24 23.21 2.00
C ASP A 150 7.74 21.93 2.68
N PHE A 151 9.01 21.59 2.46
CA PHE A 151 9.64 20.40 3.04
C PHE A 151 10.16 20.61 4.48
N ASN A 152 10.11 21.84 5.02
CA ASN A 152 10.60 22.12 6.36
C ASN A 152 9.55 21.81 7.44
N SER A 153 8.27 21.85 7.08
CA SER A 153 7.15 21.57 7.95
C SER A 153 6.54 20.19 7.66
N ALA A 154 6.79 19.24 8.57
CA ALA A 154 6.14 17.92 8.52
C ALA A 154 4.61 18.02 8.49
N TYR A 155 4.06 19.01 9.20
CA TYR A 155 2.62 19.26 9.26
C TYR A 155 2.06 19.70 7.90
N SER A 156 2.71 20.66 7.23
CA SER A 156 2.28 21.16 5.92
C SER A 156 2.29 20.05 4.87
N LEU A 157 3.34 19.22 4.88
CA LEU A 157 3.47 18.05 4.00
C LEU A 157 2.38 17.01 4.26
N MET A 158 2.11 16.70 5.53
CA MET A 158 1.09 15.72 5.89
C MET A 158 -0.28 16.14 5.39
N LEU A 159 -0.66 17.42 5.57
CA LEU A 159 -1.94 17.93 5.05
C LEU A 159 -2.00 17.89 3.51
N PHE A 160 -0.91 18.23 2.83
CA PHE A 160 -0.84 18.24 1.38
C PHE A 160 -1.04 16.84 0.78
N PHE A 161 -0.38 15.82 1.35
CA PHE A 161 -0.42 14.46 0.84
C PHE A 161 -1.54 13.59 1.41
N LYS A 162 -2.21 14.01 2.49
CA LYS A 162 -3.28 13.24 3.16
C LYS A 162 -4.27 12.58 2.19
N ILE A 163 -4.73 13.32 1.19
CA ILE A 163 -5.79 12.83 0.29
C ILE A 163 -5.24 11.95 -0.86
N PRO A 164 -4.17 12.38 -1.57
CA PRO A 164 -3.47 11.51 -2.51
C PRO A 164 -3.05 10.18 -1.87
N GLU A 165 -2.42 10.25 -0.69
CA GLU A 165 -1.98 9.11 0.09
C GLU A 165 -3.13 8.13 0.28
N MET A 166 -4.24 8.57 0.86
CA MET A 166 -5.39 7.70 1.11
C MET A 166 -5.94 7.01 -0.15
N SER A 167 -5.93 7.70 -1.29
CA SER A 167 -6.33 7.10 -2.57
C SER A 167 -5.37 5.99 -3.02
N PHE A 168 -4.06 6.22 -2.88
CA PHE A 168 -3.01 5.27 -3.26
C PHE A 168 -2.89 4.09 -2.32
N LEU A 169 -3.36 4.21 -1.08
CA LEU A 169 -3.26 3.16 -0.06
C LEU A 169 -4.50 2.27 -0.05
N LEU A 170 -5.69 2.88 -0.03
CA LEU A 170 -6.96 2.19 0.20
C LEU A 170 -7.32 1.26 -0.96
N LEU A 171 -7.22 1.76 -2.19
CA LEU A 171 -7.63 1.04 -3.39
C LEU A 171 -6.83 -0.25 -3.62
N PRO A 172 -5.48 -0.25 -3.56
CA PRO A 172 -4.70 -1.49 -3.60
C PRO A 172 -4.95 -2.41 -2.40
N ALA A 173 -5.10 -1.86 -1.20
CA ALA A 173 -5.38 -2.65 0.00
C ALA A 173 -6.68 -3.47 -0.14
N LEU A 174 -7.76 -2.86 -0.62
CA LEU A 174 -9.04 -3.54 -0.85
C LEU A 174 -8.91 -4.69 -1.87
N GLY A 175 -8.13 -4.47 -2.94
CA GLY A 175 -7.86 -5.49 -3.94
C GLY A 175 -7.12 -6.71 -3.36
N VAL A 176 -6.07 -6.45 -2.56
CA VAL A 176 -5.29 -7.50 -1.90
C VAL A 176 -6.10 -8.28 -0.88
N VAL A 177 -6.92 -7.59 -0.09
CA VAL A 177 -7.82 -8.24 0.88
C VAL A 177 -8.83 -9.14 0.16
N ALA A 178 -9.40 -8.68 -0.97
CA ALA A 178 -10.31 -9.50 -1.77
C ALA A 178 -9.62 -10.75 -2.35
N GLU A 179 -8.42 -10.61 -2.91
CA GLU A 179 -7.63 -11.73 -3.45
C GLU A 179 -7.22 -12.75 -2.40
N ALA A 180 -6.83 -12.29 -1.22
CA ALA A 180 -6.37 -13.18 -0.14
C ALA A 180 -7.51 -13.96 0.53
N LEU A 181 -8.75 -13.43 0.52
CA LEU A 181 -9.88 -14.01 1.25
C LEU A 181 -10.90 -14.73 0.37
N SER A 182 -11.13 -14.27 -0.86
CA SER A 182 -12.28 -14.75 -1.65
C SER A 182 -11.92 -15.90 -2.61
N PRO A 183 -12.54 -17.08 -2.50
CA PRO A 183 -12.54 -18.04 -3.59
C PRO A 183 -13.44 -17.49 -4.71
N PHE A 184 -12.85 -17.07 -5.83
CA PHE A 184 -13.57 -16.40 -6.93
C PHE A 184 -14.56 -17.32 -7.65
N LYS A 185 -15.78 -17.41 -7.11
CA LYS A 185 -17.01 -17.68 -7.87
C LYS A 185 -17.71 -16.35 -8.13
N GLU A 186 -18.47 -16.24 -9.23
CA GLU A 186 -19.23 -15.02 -9.52
C GLU A 186 -20.09 -14.61 -8.32
N ASN A 187 -19.80 -13.43 -7.77
CA ASN A 187 -20.48 -12.88 -6.60
C ASN A 187 -20.68 -11.37 -6.76
N LEU A 188 -21.37 -10.77 -5.80
CA LEU A 188 -21.67 -9.35 -5.81
C LEU A 188 -20.41 -8.48 -5.73
N THR A 189 -19.36 -8.98 -5.05
CA THR A 189 -18.04 -8.31 -4.96
C THR A 189 -17.40 -8.13 -6.33
N ILE A 190 -17.35 -9.18 -7.16
CA ILE A 190 -16.79 -9.10 -8.52
C ILE A 190 -17.61 -8.14 -9.40
N LYS A 191 -18.95 -8.22 -9.31
CA LYS A 191 -19.86 -7.39 -10.13
C LYS A 191 -19.74 -5.90 -9.81
N LEU A 192 -19.60 -5.54 -8.54
CA LEU A 192 -19.53 -4.14 -8.10
C LEU A 192 -18.10 -3.56 -8.07
N ALA A 193 -17.06 -4.40 -8.07
CA ALA A 193 -15.67 -3.98 -8.06
C ALA A 193 -15.34 -2.83 -9.04
N PRO A 194 -15.65 -2.90 -10.35
CA PRO A 194 -15.29 -1.82 -11.29
C PRO A 194 -15.91 -0.47 -10.92
N TYR A 195 -17.16 -0.47 -10.46
CA TYR A 195 -17.86 0.76 -10.10
C TYR A 195 -17.32 1.37 -8.82
N ILE A 196 -17.17 0.53 -7.78
CA ILE A 196 -16.70 0.99 -6.47
C ILE A 196 -15.24 1.48 -6.56
N MET A 197 -14.35 0.66 -7.14
CA MET A 197 -12.95 1.03 -7.28
C MET A 197 -12.76 2.19 -8.26
N GLY A 198 -13.61 2.30 -9.28
CA GLY A 198 -13.61 3.44 -10.20
C GLY A 198 -13.96 4.75 -9.51
N ILE A 199 -14.96 4.76 -8.62
CA ILE A 199 -15.30 5.96 -7.84
C ILE A 199 -14.11 6.39 -6.98
N ILE A 200 -13.52 5.46 -6.22
CA ILE A 200 -12.38 5.76 -5.34
C ILE A 200 -11.18 6.27 -6.16
N GLY A 201 -10.88 5.63 -7.29
CA GLY A 201 -9.68 5.92 -8.08
C GLY A 201 -9.79 7.11 -9.03
N LEU A 202 -10.99 7.59 -9.35
CA LEU A 202 -11.18 8.72 -10.27
C LEU A 202 -11.71 9.96 -9.56
N VAL A 203 -12.72 9.81 -8.69
CA VAL A 203 -13.39 10.96 -8.06
C VAL A 203 -12.48 11.61 -7.02
N ALA A 204 -11.88 10.84 -6.12
CA ALA A 204 -11.03 11.42 -5.08
C ALA A 204 -9.79 12.12 -5.65
N PRO A 205 -9.07 11.55 -6.65
CA PRO A 205 -7.95 12.27 -7.25
C PRO A 205 -8.33 13.53 -8.01
N THR A 206 -9.44 13.52 -8.73
CA THR A 206 -9.90 14.71 -9.44
C THR A 206 -10.32 15.81 -8.47
N LEU A 207 -11.04 15.48 -7.41
CA LEU A 207 -11.40 16.43 -6.36
C LEU A 207 -10.16 17.01 -5.66
N TRP A 208 -9.10 16.21 -5.45
CA TRP A 208 -7.83 16.73 -4.90
C TRP A 208 -7.20 17.76 -5.84
N ILE A 209 -7.20 17.50 -7.14
CA ILE A 209 -6.70 18.46 -8.12
C ILE A 209 -7.49 19.77 -8.06
N GLN A 210 -8.81 19.72 -7.87
CA GLN A 210 -9.64 20.93 -7.74
C GLN A 210 -9.26 21.78 -6.51
N THR A 211 -8.76 21.17 -5.43
CA THR A 211 -8.32 21.93 -4.25
C THR A 211 -7.06 22.74 -4.53
N LEU A 212 -6.18 22.25 -5.40
CA LEU A 212 -4.94 22.94 -5.80
C LEU A 212 -5.21 24.19 -6.64
N PHE A 213 -6.28 24.19 -7.42
CA PHE A 213 -6.66 25.29 -8.31
C PHE A 213 -7.79 26.17 -7.73
N CYS A 214 -8.20 25.94 -6.48
CA CYS A 214 -9.27 26.66 -5.78
C CYS A 214 -10.58 26.78 -6.59
N ALA A 215 -10.86 25.80 -7.44
CA ALA A 215 -12.00 25.86 -8.37
C ALA A 215 -13.34 25.53 -7.68
N LEU A 216 -13.32 24.92 -6.49
CA LEU A 216 -14.49 24.56 -5.71
C LEU A 216 -14.45 25.16 -4.29
N PRO A 217 -15.60 25.47 -3.67
CA PRO A 217 -15.65 25.95 -2.29
C PRO A 217 -15.06 24.93 -1.29
N HIS A 218 -14.19 25.40 -0.39
CA HIS A 218 -13.55 24.57 0.64
C HIS A 218 -14.54 23.80 1.50
N GLY A 219 -15.67 24.42 1.86
CA GLY A 219 -16.73 23.76 2.64
C GLY A 219 -17.32 22.54 1.93
N PHE A 220 -17.55 22.62 0.62
CA PHE A 220 -18.05 21.49 -0.18
C PHE A 220 -17.02 20.35 -0.26
N LEU A 221 -15.76 20.71 -0.52
CA LEU A 221 -14.66 19.75 -0.64
C LEU A 221 -14.43 18.93 0.64
N ASN A 222 -14.58 19.56 1.81
CA ASN A 222 -14.40 18.89 3.10
C ASN A 222 -15.38 17.72 3.33
N TYR A 223 -16.58 17.77 2.75
CA TYR A 223 -17.57 16.69 2.88
C TYR A 223 -17.47 15.68 1.74
N ILE A 224 -17.40 16.13 0.49
CA ILE A 224 -17.46 15.23 -0.67
C ILE A 224 -16.22 14.35 -0.83
N MET A 225 -15.05 14.85 -0.42
CA MET A 225 -13.78 14.12 -0.48
C MET A 225 -13.79 12.82 0.33
N PRO A 226 -14.00 12.83 1.65
CA PRO A 226 -14.04 11.61 2.44
C PRO A 226 -15.18 10.68 2.00
N LEU A 227 -16.34 11.23 1.62
CA LEU A 227 -17.47 10.44 1.11
C LEU A 227 -17.11 9.67 -0.17
N SER A 228 -16.36 10.28 -1.09
CA SER A 228 -15.96 9.64 -2.35
C SER A 228 -15.01 8.44 -2.19
N GLN A 229 -14.34 8.31 -1.04
CA GLN A 229 -13.40 7.22 -0.77
C GLN A 229 -13.96 6.20 0.23
N ILE A 230 -14.44 6.70 1.37
CA ILE A 230 -14.80 5.86 2.52
C ILE A 230 -16.11 5.12 2.27
N VAL A 231 -17.14 5.80 1.77
CA VAL A 231 -18.45 5.16 1.56
C VAL A 231 -18.34 4.00 0.55
N PRO A 232 -17.73 4.19 -0.65
CA PRO A 232 -17.54 3.07 -1.57
C PRO A 232 -16.68 1.95 -0.97
N ALA A 233 -15.61 2.28 -0.24
CA ALA A 233 -14.78 1.27 0.42
C ALA A 233 -15.57 0.43 1.45
N MET A 234 -16.41 1.06 2.26
CA MET A 234 -17.27 0.38 3.22
C MET A 234 -18.30 -0.53 2.53
N VAL A 235 -18.87 -0.07 1.41
CA VAL A 235 -19.76 -0.90 0.57
C VAL A 235 -18.99 -2.12 0.06
N PHE A 236 -17.76 -1.94 -0.45
CA PHE A 236 -16.94 -3.05 -0.93
C PHE A 236 -16.64 -4.08 0.17
N LEU A 237 -16.26 -3.62 1.37
CA LEU A 237 -15.99 -4.49 2.51
C LEU A 237 -17.25 -5.26 2.93
N ALA A 238 -18.43 -4.62 2.93
CA ALA A 238 -19.70 -5.30 3.21
C ALA A 238 -20.03 -6.39 2.17
N CYS A 239 -19.78 -6.11 0.89
CA CYS A 239 -19.93 -7.09 -0.20
C CYS A 239 -18.99 -8.29 -0.01
N LEU A 240 -17.76 -8.02 0.43
CA LEU A 240 -16.77 -9.06 0.72
C LEU A 240 -17.21 -9.92 1.91
N CYS A 241 -17.68 -9.32 3.01
CA CYS A 241 -18.25 -10.04 4.15
C CYS A 241 -19.40 -10.97 3.74
N SER A 242 -20.33 -10.48 2.90
CA SER A 242 -21.42 -11.29 2.35
C SER A 242 -20.90 -12.47 1.54
N SER A 243 -19.84 -12.26 0.75
CA SER A 243 -19.21 -13.31 -0.05
C SER A 243 -18.48 -14.35 0.81
N LEU A 244 -17.97 -13.94 1.97
CA LEU A 244 -17.23 -14.79 2.90
C LEU A 244 -18.15 -15.62 3.82
N TRP A 245 -19.40 -15.20 4.02
CA TRP A 245 -20.33 -15.82 4.98
C TRP A 245 -20.49 -17.34 4.81
N ASN A 246 -20.52 -17.82 3.56
CA ASN A 246 -20.65 -19.25 3.23
C ASN A 246 -19.37 -19.83 2.59
N ALA A 247 -18.25 -19.09 2.61
CA ALA A 247 -17.02 -19.52 1.98
C ALA A 247 -16.08 -20.19 3.00
N SER A 248 -15.47 -21.30 2.61
CA SER A 248 -14.33 -21.86 3.33
C SER A 248 -13.03 -21.33 2.73
N PHE A 249 -12.21 -20.67 3.54
CA PHE A 249 -10.88 -20.23 3.11
C PHE A 249 -9.81 -21.23 3.56
N LYS A 250 -8.76 -21.38 2.75
CA LYS A 250 -7.61 -22.22 3.10
C LYS A 250 -6.88 -21.60 4.29
N ARG A 251 -6.61 -22.39 5.32
CA ARG A 251 -5.79 -21.92 6.46
C ARG A 251 -4.36 -21.66 5.98
N GLY A 252 -3.92 -20.41 6.10
CA GLY A 252 -2.57 -19.97 5.77
C GLY A 252 -2.31 -18.60 6.38
N ALA A 253 -1.05 -18.16 6.46
CA ALA A 253 -0.72 -16.89 7.10
C ALA A 253 -1.38 -15.69 6.38
N ALA A 254 -1.34 -15.63 5.04
CA ALA A 254 -1.85 -14.52 4.26
C ALA A 254 -3.34 -14.19 4.50
N PRO A 255 -4.27 -15.17 4.51
CA PRO A 255 -5.66 -14.92 4.90
C PRO A 255 -5.83 -14.27 6.29
N PHE A 256 -5.01 -14.63 7.29
CA PHE A 256 -5.09 -13.99 8.61
C PHE A 256 -4.64 -12.53 8.58
N TRP A 257 -3.57 -12.21 7.85
CA TRP A 257 -3.17 -10.82 7.62
C TRP A 257 -4.27 -10.02 6.91
N ALA A 258 -4.91 -10.61 5.91
CA ALA A 258 -5.99 -9.97 5.16
C ALA A 258 -7.26 -9.77 6.01
N LEU A 259 -7.60 -10.71 6.91
CA LEU A 259 -8.69 -10.53 7.87
C LEU A 259 -8.40 -9.36 8.83
N ASN A 260 -7.18 -9.27 9.35
CA ASN A 260 -6.79 -8.17 10.22
C ASN A 260 -6.82 -6.82 9.47
N ALA A 261 -6.38 -6.80 8.21
CA ALA A 261 -6.50 -5.64 7.34
C ALA A 261 -7.96 -5.23 7.15
N MET A 262 -8.85 -6.19 6.85
CA MET A 262 -10.28 -5.96 6.68
C MET A 262 -10.91 -5.30 7.92
N ILE A 263 -10.55 -5.76 9.13
CA ILE A 263 -11.02 -5.19 10.40
C ILE A 263 -10.57 -3.74 10.56
N LEU A 264 -9.29 -3.45 10.34
CA LEU A 264 -8.74 -2.10 10.49
C LEU A 264 -9.28 -1.13 9.43
N LEU A 265 -9.43 -1.57 8.18
CA LEU A 265 -10.04 -0.76 7.13
C LEU A 265 -11.51 -0.43 7.44
N PHE A 266 -12.27 -1.41 7.96
CA PHE A 266 -13.65 -1.21 8.38
C PHE A 266 -13.74 -0.23 9.56
N LEU A 267 -12.95 -0.47 10.62
CA LEU A 267 -12.89 0.39 11.80
C LEU A 267 -12.49 1.83 11.40
N GLY A 268 -11.46 1.96 10.57
CA GLY A 268 -10.98 3.25 10.11
C GLY A 268 -11.99 4.01 9.26
N GLY A 269 -12.74 3.30 8.40
CA GLY A 269 -13.85 3.88 7.66
C GLY A 269 -14.99 4.37 8.56
N MET A 270 -15.38 3.59 9.57
CA MET A 270 -16.40 3.98 10.54
C MET A 270 -15.96 5.20 11.37
N CYS A 271 -14.74 5.18 11.92
CA CYS A 271 -14.20 6.32 12.65
C CYS A 271 -14.16 7.59 11.78
N SER A 272 -13.82 7.47 10.50
CA SER A 272 -13.75 8.61 9.59
C SER A 272 -15.11 9.22 9.22
N LEU A 273 -16.20 8.44 9.28
CA LEU A 273 -17.56 8.92 9.01
C LEU A 273 -18.25 9.50 10.24
N PHE A 274 -18.04 8.90 11.41
CA PHE A 274 -18.81 9.20 12.62
C PHE A 274 -18.08 10.08 13.64
N ILE A 275 -16.75 10.16 13.59
CA ILE A 275 -15.97 11.02 14.49
C ILE A 275 -15.64 12.31 13.75
N PRO A 276 -16.30 13.44 14.06
CA PRO A 276 -16.00 14.71 13.41
C PRO A 276 -14.56 15.15 13.73
N PRO A 277 -13.87 15.82 12.80
CA PRO A 277 -12.57 16.41 13.09
C PRO A 277 -12.68 17.42 14.25
N SER A 278 -11.94 17.19 15.33
CA SER A 278 -11.80 18.10 16.47
C SER A 278 -10.87 19.26 16.08
N TYR A 279 -11.39 20.49 15.98
CA TYR A 279 -10.61 21.69 15.63
C TYR A 279 -10.11 22.47 16.86
N THR A 280 -9.61 21.80 17.91
CA THR A 280 -9.07 22.49 19.10
C THR A 280 -7.55 22.66 18.97
N ALA A 281 -6.97 23.77 19.46
CA ALA A 281 -5.54 24.08 19.27
C ALA A 281 -4.57 23.02 19.87
N LEU A 282 -5.05 22.17 20.80
CA LEU A 282 -4.30 21.06 21.39
C LEU A 282 -4.46 19.73 20.61
N SER A 283 -5.42 19.63 19.68
CA SER A 283 -5.71 18.43 18.88
C SER A 283 -4.85 18.31 17.60
N VAL A 284 -4.15 19.38 17.19
CA VAL A 284 -3.48 19.45 15.88
C VAL A 284 -2.22 18.58 15.77
N LEU A 285 -1.58 18.23 16.91
CA LEU A 285 -0.43 17.32 16.96
C LEU A 285 -0.81 15.90 17.44
N GLY A 286 -2.02 15.71 17.98
CA GLY A 286 -2.47 14.46 18.61
C GLY A 286 -3.61 13.73 17.88
N ASP A 287 -4.43 14.44 17.08
CA ASP A 287 -5.57 13.89 16.35
C ASP A 287 -5.31 13.89 14.83
N ILE A 288 -4.36 13.08 14.38
CA ILE A 288 -4.59 12.42 13.08
C ILE A 288 -5.80 11.55 13.33
N SER A 289 -6.99 12.01 12.92
CA SER A 289 -8.28 11.38 13.20
C SER A 289 -8.13 9.86 13.21
N HIS A 290 -8.49 9.20 14.32
CA HIS A 290 -8.27 7.76 14.52
C HIS A 290 -8.62 6.91 13.29
N GLY A 291 -9.59 7.36 12.49
CA GLY A 291 -9.94 6.76 11.20
C GLY A 291 -8.85 6.76 10.11
N HIS A 292 -8.14 7.87 9.91
CA HIS A 292 -7.05 7.96 8.93
C HIS A 292 -5.90 7.00 9.27
N GLN A 293 -5.51 6.99 10.56
CA GLN A 293 -4.46 6.10 11.06
C GLN A 293 -4.85 4.62 10.89
N ALA A 294 -6.09 4.25 11.23
CA ALA A 294 -6.59 2.89 11.06
C ALA A 294 -6.62 2.43 9.59
N ILE A 295 -6.94 3.32 8.65
CA ILE A 295 -6.91 2.98 7.21
C ILE A 295 -5.47 2.76 6.72
N ILE A 296 -4.51 3.58 7.15
CA ILE A 296 -3.09 3.37 6.83
C ILE A 296 -2.62 2.02 7.38
N PHE A 297 -2.91 1.73 8.66
CA PHE A 297 -2.57 0.46 9.28
C PHE A 297 -3.24 -0.73 8.59
N GLY A 298 -4.52 -0.62 8.23
CA GLY A 298 -5.20 -1.63 7.42
C GLY A 298 -4.54 -1.84 6.06
N SER A 299 -4.06 -0.78 5.42
CA SER A 299 -3.35 -0.86 4.13
C SER A 299 -1.99 -1.53 4.26
N VAL A 300 -1.24 -1.26 5.33
CA VAL A 300 0.01 -1.97 5.66
C VAL A 300 -0.26 -3.45 5.92
N MET A 301 -1.31 -3.79 6.68
CA MET A 301 -1.69 -5.19 6.92
C MET A 301 -2.05 -5.91 5.62
N ALA A 302 -2.72 -5.24 4.68
CA ALA A 302 -3.02 -5.78 3.37
C ALA A 302 -1.73 -6.04 2.56
N LEU A 303 -0.80 -5.08 2.54
CA LEU A 303 0.51 -5.27 1.92
C LEU A 303 1.24 -6.49 2.51
N CYS A 304 1.21 -6.65 3.84
CA CYS A 304 1.81 -7.78 4.53
C CYS A 304 1.12 -9.11 4.17
N ALA A 305 -0.21 -9.13 3.97
CA ALA A 305 -0.92 -10.30 3.46
C ALA A 305 -0.37 -10.74 2.09
N GLY A 306 -0.19 -9.77 1.19
CA GLY A 306 0.44 -9.98 -0.11
C GLY A 306 1.88 -10.49 0.00
N PHE A 307 2.68 -9.91 0.90
CA PHE A 307 4.05 -10.34 1.15
C PHE A 307 4.11 -11.78 1.65
N TYR A 308 3.27 -12.18 2.62
CA TYR A 308 3.21 -13.56 3.10
C TYR A 308 2.69 -14.54 2.05
N ALA A 309 1.79 -14.12 1.16
CA ALA A 309 1.34 -14.91 0.02
C ALA A 309 2.46 -15.11 -1.01
N TRP A 310 3.29 -14.09 -1.22
CA TRP A 310 4.45 -14.18 -2.10
C TRP A 310 5.55 -15.07 -1.49
N LEU A 311 5.83 -14.92 -0.19
CA LEU A 311 6.78 -15.78 0.52
C LEU A 311 6.35 -17.25 0.46
N SER A 312 5.06 -17.56 0.68
CA SER A 312 4.60 -18.95 0.66
C SER A 312 4.82 -19.66 -0.68
N GLN A 313 4.89 -18.92 -1.80
CA GLN A 313 5.28 -19.48 -3.11
C GLN A 313 6.80 -19.66 -3.24
N LEU A 314 7.61 -18.80 -2.62
CA LEU A 314 9.07 -18.90 -2.64
C LEU A 314 9.57 -20.11 -1.85
N PHE A 315 9.02 -20.32 -0.65
CA PHE A 315 9.30 -21.46 0.21
C PHE A 315 8.34 -22.61 -0.16
N SER A 316 8.58 -23.32 -1.27
CA SER A 316 7.68 -24.36 -1.78
C SER A 316 7.42 -25.53 -0.83
N GLU A 317 8.19 -25.67 0.25
CA GLU A 317 7.99 -26.63 1.33
C GLU A 317 7.77 -25.90 2.66
N MET A 318 6.61 -25.26 2.82
CA MET A 318 6.33 -24.54 4.05
C MET A 318 5.95 -25.51 5.17
N SER A 319 6.85 -25.63 6.14
CA SER A 319 6.56 -26.33 7.38
C SER A 319 5.36 -25.68 8.09
N LYS A 320 4.59 -26.47 8.84
CA LYS A 320 3.51 -25.97 9.70
C LYS A 320 3.97 -24.83 10.62
N SER A 321 5.26 -24.85 11.01
CA SER A 321 5.89 -23.83 11.86
C SER A 321 5.93 -22.45 11.19
N PHE A 322 6.25 -22.35 9.89
CA PHE A 322 6.24 -21.04 9.22
C PHE A 322 4.84 -20.42 9.20
N THR A 323 3.82 -21.22 8.89
CA THR A 323 2.43 -20.74 8.87
C THR A 323 2.00 -20.26 10.27
N GLN A 324 2.35 -21.00 11.32
CA GLN A 324 2.07 -20.60 12.70
C GLN A 324 2.83 -19.32 13.08
N ALA A 325 4.12 -19.20 12.74
CA ALA A 325 4.91 -18.00 12.98
C ALA A 325 4.35 -16.78 12.23
N GLY A 326 3.90 -16.96 10.98
CA GLY A 326 3.27 -15.91 10.20
C GLY A 326 1.94 -15.44 10.78
N ILE A 327 1.14 -16.35 11.35
CA ILE A 327 -0.10 -16.02 12.07
C ILE A 327 0.22 -15.28 13.36
N ALA A 328 1.19 -15.76 14.15
CA ALA A 328 1.63 -15.10 15.37
C ALA A 328 2.14 -13.68 15.09
N HIS A 329 2.89 -13.50 13.99
CA HIS A 329 3.37 -12.20 13.56
C HIS A 329 2.20 -11.27 13.15
N ALA A 330 1.17 -11.79 12.47
CA ALA A 330 -0.02 -11.01 12.14
C ALA A 330 -0.74 -10.48 13.39
N PHE A 331 -0.86 -11.31 14.43
CA PHE A 331 -1.45 -10.91 15.71
C PHE A 331 -0.59 -9.88 16.44
N LEU A 332 0.72 -10.12 16.54
CA LEU A 332 1.65 -9.16 17.15
C LEU A 332 1.52 -7.77 16.49
N THR A 333 1.49 -7.73 15.16
CA THR A 333 1.41 -6.50 14.39
C THR A 333 0.05 -5.80 14.55
N LEU A 334 -1.05 -6.58 14.54
CA LEU A 334 -2.37 -6.04 14.82
C LEU A 334 -2.45 -5.43 16.23
N SER A 335 -1.93 -6.13 17.24
CA SER A 335 -1.88 -5.62 18.61
C SER A 335 -1.08 -4.31 18.70
N ALA A 336 0.07 -4.23 18.03
CA ALA A 336 0.85 -2.99 17.97
C ALA A 336 0.03 -1.83 17.37
N MET A 337 -0.62 -2.06 16.23
CA MET A 337 -1.43 -1.05 15.54
C MET A 337 -2.63 -0.59 16.36
N LEU A 338 -3.32 -1.50 17.07
CA LEU A 338 -4.42 -1.15 17.96
C LEU A 338 -3.92 -0.35 19.18
N CYS A 339 -2.77 -0.72 19.75
CA CYS A 339 -2.16 0.05 20.85
C CYS A 339 -1.78 1.48 20.40
N PHE A 340 -1.36 1.68 19.15
CA PHE A 340 -1.05 3.02 18.62
C PHE A 340 -2.26 3.96 18.62
N MET A 341 -3.47 3.41 18.53
CA MET A 341 -4.70 4.20 18.53
C MET A 341 -5.11 4.68 19.93
N VAL A 342 -4.47 4.17 20.99
CA VAL A 342 -4.76 4.50 22.38
C VAL A 342 -3.59 5.32 22.95
N PRO A 343 -3.74 6.64 23.12
CA PRO A 343 -2.64 7.54 23.51
C PRO A 343 -1.89 7.09 24.78
N GLN A 344 -2.59 6.51 25.76
CA GLN A 344 -2.04 6.11 27.04
C GLN A 344 -1.06 4.93 26.96
N ILE A 345 -1.11 4.12 25.90
CA ILE A 345 -0.30 2.89 25.74
C ILE A 345 0.58 2.90 24.48
N GLN A 346 0.90 4.08 23.95
CA GLN A 346 1.76 4.21 22.77
C GLN A 346 3.16 3.60 22.96
N TRP A 347 3.71 3.61 24.17
CA TRP A 347 4.99 2.96 24.47
C TRP A 347 4.95 1.46 24.18
N LEU A 348 3.84 0.79 24.53
CA LEU A 348 3.62 -0.63 24.23
C LEU A 348 3.46 -0.84 22.72
N ALA A 349 2.80 0.10 22.03
CA ALA A 349 2.65 0.05 20.58
C ALA A 349 4.02 0.06 19.88
N ILE A 350 4.91 0.97 20.29
CA ILE A 350 6.27 1.10 19.74
C ILE A 350 7.10 -0.16 20.00
N THR A 351 7.03 -0.76 21.19
CA THR A 351 7.78 -1.98 21.49
C THR A 351 7.29 -3.17 20.68
N LEU A 352 5.98 -3.38 20.60
CA LEU A 352 5.39 -4.45 19.79
C LEU A 352 5.68 -4.26 18.29
N ALA A 353 5.61 -3.02 17.78
CA ALA A 353 5.98 -2.70 16.41
C ALA A 353 7.48 -2.92 16.14
N GLY A 354 8.35 -2.58 17.10
CA GLY A 354 9.78 -2.88 17.01
C GLY A 354 10.06 -4.38 16.91
N ILE A 355 9.38 -5.21 17.72
CA ILE A 355 9.49 -6.67 17.65
C ILE A 355 8.97 -7.19 16.29
N SER A 356 7.86 -6.64 15.79
CA SER A 356 7.34 -6.98 14.45
C SER A 356 8.34 -6.64 13.34
N LEU A 357 8.97 -5.45 13.39
CA LEU A 357 10.00 -5.04 12.44
C LEU A 357 11.20 -6.00 12.43
N LEU A 358 11.62 -6.51 13.60
CA LEU A 358 12.64 -7.56 13.67
C LEU A 358 12.19 -8.84 12.93
N GLY A 359 10.93 -9.26 13.11
CA GLY A 359 10.35 -10.37 12.37
C GLY A 359 10.43 -10.18 10.85
N PHE A 360 10.06 -8.99 10.36
CA PHE A 360 10.19 -8.63 8.95
C PHE A 360 11.65 -8.63 8.45
N SER A 361 12.59 -8.15 9.26
CA SER A 361 14.01 -8.15 8.90
C SER A 361 14.55 -9.56 8.67
N ILE A 362 14.25 -10.51 9.58
CA ILE A 362 14.68 -11.90 9.49
C ILE A 362 14.11 -12.55 8.21
N LEU A 363 12.81 -12.36 7.96
CA LEU A 363 12.15 -12.89 6.77
C LEU A 363 12.72 -12.30 5.48
N GLY A 364 13.05 -11.01 5.49
CA GLY A 364 13.71 -10.33 4.37
C GLY A 364 15.07 -10.94 4.03
N PHE A 365 15.92 -11.15 5.03
CA PHE A 365 17.22 -11.80 4.85
C PHE A 365 17.10 -13.22 4.31
N GLN A 366 16.18 -14.02 4.86
CA GLN A 366 15.92 -15.38 4.40
C GLN A 366 15.43 -15.41 2.94
N ALA A 367 14.53 -14.50 2.56
CA ALA A 367 14.03 -14.40 1.20
C ALA A 367 15.16 -14.08 0.20
N CYS A 368 16.03 -13.11 0.51
CA CYS A 368 17.19 -12.77 -0.32
C CYS A 368 18.12 -13.96 -0.53
N PHE A 369 18.43 -14.72 0.53
CA PHE A 369 19.31 -15.89 0.44
C PHE A 369 18.73 -16.98 -0.47
N ILE A 370 17.44 -17.26 -0.36
CA ILE A 370 16.76 -18.27 -1.17
C ILE A 370 16.67 -17.85 -2.64
N ILE A 371 16.36 -16.59 -2.90
CA ILE A 371 16.33 -16.06 -4.28
C ILE A 371 17.71 -16.22 -4.92
N LYS A 372 18.78 -15.82 -4.22
CA LYS A 372 20.15 -16.00 -4.68
C LYS A 372 20.45 -17.48 -4.97
N LYS A 373 20.08 -18.39 -4.07
CA LYS A 373 20.25 -19.83 -4.26
C LYS A 373 19.50 -20.35 -5.49
N LYS A 374 18.23 -19.97 -5.69
CA LYS A 374 17.45 -20.37 -6.87
C LYS A 374 18.04 -19.83 -8.17
N GLN A 375 18.52 -18.58 -8.18
CA GLN A 375 19.20 -17.98 -9.35
C GLN A 375 20.50 -18.71 -9.70
N ILE A 376 21.31 -19.07 -8.70
CA ILE A 376 22.54 -19.86 -8.91
C ILE A 376 22.18 -21.22 -9.53
N ILE A 377 21.15 -21.90 -9.01
CA ILE A 377 20.70 -23.20 -9.53
C ILE A 377 20.17 -23.09 -10.97
N SER A 378 19.42 -22.02 -11.30
CA SER A 378 18.93 -21.81 -12.67
C SER A 378 20.08 -21.54 -13.64
N LEU A 379 21.07 -20.73 -13.22
CA LEU A 379 22.28 -20.48 -14.01
C LEU A 379 23.07 -21.78 -14.24
N GLN A 380 23.25 -22.60 -13.21
CA GLN A 380 23.92 -23.91 -13.32
C GLN A 380 23.19 -24.88 -14.25
N ARG A 381 21.85 -24.80 -14.36
CA ARG A 381 21.06 -25.62 -15.31
C ARG A 381 21.09 -25.10 -16.74
N SER A 382 21.39 -23.81 -16.95
CA SER A 382 21.49 -23.21 -18.28
C SER A 382 22.83 -23.44 -18.97
N PHE A 383 23.86 -23.90 -18.24
CA PHE A 383 25.10 -24.37 -18.85
C PHE A 383 24.92 -25.83 -19.30
N PRO A 384 25.12 -26.16 -20.60
CA PRO A 384 25.09 -27.55 -21.04
C PRO A 384 26.18 -28.31 -20.30
N LYS A 385 25.82 -29.49 -19.75
CA LYS A 385 26.83 -30.44 -19.27
C LYS A 385 27.64 -30.87 -20.49
N GLY A 386 28.90 -30.42 -20.54
CA GLY A 386 29.87 -30.78 -21.57
C GLY A 386 30.14 -32.27 -21.60
#